data_AF-A0A2N4T4S4-F1
#
_entry.id   AF-A0A2N4T4S4-F1
#
_cell.length_a   1.000
_cell.length_b   1.000
_cell.length_c   1.000
_cell.angle_alpha   90.00
_cell.angle_beta   90.00
_cell.angle_gamma   90.00
#
_symmetry.space_group_name_H-M   'P 1'
#
loop_
_entity.id
_entity.type
_entity.pdbx_description
1 polymer ?
#
loop_
_entity_poly.entity_id
_entity_poly.type
_entity_poly.pdbx_seq_one_letter_code
_entity_poly.pdbx_strand_id
1 'polypeptide(L)'
;MWSFRGLTAIGLFLFGTTFWWMTSVMAGRTPPPTGRLWTATNVLAYLAIAGFSVTAWAVYKQHAWWDTAALVSGVVGILAVVPFVLAQRRLEVGLGDMGVRINLWLHLLGSAAVLAAALVPAVHTWVADRLDAPG
;
A
#
# COMPACT_ATOMS: atom_id res chain seq x y z
N MET A 1 -22.16 -5.93 1.68
CA MET A 1 -20.95 -5.47 0.97
C MET A 1 -20.89 -3.95 0.81
N TRP A 2 -22.03 -3.27 0.68
CA TRP A 2 -22.13 -1.81 0.50
C TRP A 2 -22.12 -0.99 1.80
N SER A 3 -21.73 -1.61 2.92
CA SER A 3 -21.52 -0.91 4.18
C SER A 3 -20.15 -0.24 4.19
N PHE A 4 -19.94 0.72 5.11
CA PHE A 4 -18.65 1.37 5.28
C PHE A 4 -17.52 0.36 5.49
N ARG A 5 -17.74 -0.67 6.31
CA ARG A 5 -16.80 -1.79 6.52
C ARG A 5 -16.46 -2.52 5.22
N GLY A 6 -17.46 -2.87 4.43
CA GLY A 6 -17.25 -3.58 3.15
C GLY A 6 -16.48 -2.73 2.14
N LEU A 7 -16.85 -1.45 2.00
CA LEU A 7 -16.16 -0.50 1.13
C LEU A 7 -14.72 -0.24 1.59
N THR A 8 -14.48 -0.14 2.89
CA THR A 8 -13.13 0.03 3.45
C THR A 8 -12.26 -1.19 3.15
N ALA A 9 -12.78 -2.40 3.36
CA ALA A 9 -12.06 -3.63 3.04
C ALA A 9 -11.72 -3.72 1.54
N ILE A 10 -12.68 -3.40 0.66
CA ILE A 10 -12.45 -3.35 -0.80
C ILE A 10 -11.39 -2.30 -1.12
N GLY A 11 -11.50 -1.11 -0.55
CA GLY A 11 -10.53 -0.02 -0.77
C GLY A 11 -9.12 -0.39 -0.34
N LEU A 12 -8.95 -1.01 0.82
CA LEU A 12 -7.66 -1.49 1.31
C LEU A 12 -7.07 -2.57 0.39
N PHE A 13 -7.90 -3.53 -0.06
CA PHE A 13 -7.44 -4.57 -0.97
C PHE A 13 -7.02 -3.99 -2.32
N LEU A 14 -7.85 -3.12 -2.92
CA LEU A 14 -7.55 -2.48 -4.20
C LEU A 14 -6.32 -1.58 -4.10
N PHE A 15 -6.17 -0.80 -3.02
CA PHE A 15 -4.96 -0.04 -2.78
C PHE A 15 -3.74 -0.97 -2.67
N GLY A 16 -3.85 -2.05 -1.90
CA GLY A 16 -2.81 -3.05 -1.76
C GLY A 16 -2.31 -3.61 -3.09
N THR A 17 -3.21 -3.94 -4.02
CA THR A 17 -2.81 -4.49 -5.33
C THR A 17 -2.06 -3.49 -6.21
N THR A 18 -2.22 -2.17 -5.98
CA THR A 18 -1.47 -1.15 -6.75
C THR A 18 0.04 -1.21 -6.51
N PHE A 19 0.51 -1.81 -5.41
CA PHE A 19 1.95 -2.02 -5.17
C PHE A 19 2.59 -2.89 -6.25
N TRP A 20 1.82 -3.68 -7.00
CA TRP A 20 2.32 -4.39 -8.16
C TRP A 20 2.92 -3.45 -9.22
N TRP A 21 2.41 -2.22 -9.34
CA TRP A 21 2.92 -1.20 -10.27
C TRP A 21 4.33 -0.72 -9.93
N MET A 22 4.84 -1.03 -8.73
CA MET A 22 6.22 -0.73 -8.35
C MET A 22 7.21 -1.83 -8.74
N THR A 23 6.74 -3.00 -9.15
CA THR A 23 7.61 -4.14 -9.47
C THR A 23 8.39 -3.93 -10.76
N SER A 24 9.49 -4.68 -10.92
CA SER A 24 10.34 -4.59 -12.12
C SER A 24 9.59 -4.92 -13.42
N VAL A 25 8.61 -5.82 -13.37
CA VAL A 25 7.79 -6.16 -14.55
C VAL A 25 6.92 -5.00 -15.03
N MET A 26 6.70 -4.00 -14.17
CA MET A 26 5.96 -2.76 -14.49
C MET A 26 6.87 -1.57 -14.76
N ALA A 27 8.19 -1.77 -14.84
CA ALA A 27 9.15 -0.70 -15.09
C ALA A 27 9.23 -0.26 -16.57
N GLY A 28 8.39 -0.78 -17.46
CA GLY A 28 8.33 -0.37 -18.86
C GLY A 28 9.56 -0.76 -19.70
N ARG A 29 10.31 -1.79 -19.29
CA ARG A 29 11.49 -2.31 -20.00
C ARG A 29 11.31 -3.79 -20.33
N THR A 30 11.79 -4.19 -21.51
CA THR A 30 11.83 -5.59 -21.96
C THR A 30 13.26 -5.94 -22.36
N PRO A 31 13.93 -6.89 -21.67
CA PRO A 31 13.44 -7.66 -20.52
C PRO A 31 13.27 -6.81 -19.24
N PRO A 32 12.50 -7.28 -18.23
CA PRO A 32 12.38 -6.59 -16.95
C PRO A 32 13.74 -6.35 -16.31
N PRO A 33 13.96 -5.17 -15.71
CA PRO A 33 15.23 -4.83 -15.10
C PRO A 33 15.48 -5.69 -13.86
N THR A 34 16.75 -6.00 -13.61
CA THR A 34 17.19 -6.91 -12.56
C THR A 34 18.17 -6.23 -11.61
N GLY A 35 18.57 -6.94 -10.55
CA GLY A 35 19.55 -6.47 -9.56
C GLY A 35 18.94 -6.19 -8.19
N ARG A 36 19.81 -5.93 -7.21
CA ARG A 36 19.45 -5.91 -5.78
C ARG A 36 18.33 -4.92 -5.43
N LEU A 37 18.32 -3.74 -6.04
CA LEU A 37 17.26 -2.75 -5.79
C LEU A 37 15.91 -3.24 -6.32
N TRP A 38 15.86 -3.80 -7.52
CA TRP A 38 14.63 -4.39 -8.07
C TRP A 38 14.15 -5.61 -7.28
N THR A 39 15.07 -6.45 -6.78
CA THR A 39 14.72 -7.54 -5.86
C THR A 39 14.09 -7.01 -4.58
N ALA A 40 14.70 -6.00 -3.95
CA ALA A 40 14.16 -5.38 -2.73
C ALA A 40 12.78 -4.74 -2.98
N THR A 41 12.63 -4.00 -4.08
CA THR A 41 11.35 -3.41 -4.49
C THR A 41 10.28 -4.49 -4.67
N ASN A 42 10.58 -5.57 -5.39
CA ASN A 42 9.62 -6.64 -5.62
C ASN A 42 9.20 -7.32 -4.31
N VAL A 43 10.15 -7.64 -3.43
CA VAL A 43 9.85 -8.25 -2.13
C VAL A 43 8.96 -7.34 -1.29
N LEU A 44 9.31 -6.05 -1.15
CA LEU A 44 8.51 -5.11 -0.37
C LEU A 44 7.15 -4.84 -0.99
N ALA A 45 7.05 -4.77 -2.32
CA ALA A 45 5.78 -4.64 -3.01
C ALA A 45 4.87 -5.85 -2.74
N TYR A 46 5.39 -7.07 -2.83
CA TYR A 46 4.60 -8.28 -2.53
C TYR A 46 4.23 -8.38 -1.05
N LEU A 47 5.11 -7.98 -0.13
CA LEU A 47 4.79 -7.89 1.29
C LEU A 47 3.69 -6.84 1.55
N ALA A 48 3.71 -5.70 0.87
CA ALA A 48 2.66 -4.70 0.97
C ALA A 48 1.32 -5.25 0.43
N ILE A 49 1.31 -5.92 -0.73
CA ILE A 49 0.11 -6.58 -1.29
C ILE A 49 -0.46 -7.56 -0.27
N ALA A 50 0.37 -8.44 0.28
CA ALA A 50 -0.04 -9.43 1.27
C ALA A 50 -0.57 -8.74 2.56
N GLY A 51 0.16 -7.75 3.07
CA GLY A 51 -0.22 -7.00 4.27
C GLY A 51 -1.56 -6.29 4.11
N PHE A 52 -1.77 -5.56 3.01
CA PHE A 52 -3.04 -4.88 2.76
C PHE A 52 -4.19 -5.85 2.50
N SER A 53 -3.92 -7.02 1.91
CA SER A 53 -4.91 -8.09 1.77
C SER A 53 -5.33 -8.66 3.12
N VAL A 54 -4.36 -8.91 4.01
CA VAL A 54 -4.61 -9.35 5.40
C VAL A 54 -5.35 -8.28 6.19
N THR A 55 -4.99 -7.01 6.03
CA THR A 55 -5.67 -5.87 6.67
C THR A 55 -7.11 -5.75 6.19
N ALA A 56 -7.36 -5.85 4.88
CA ALA A 56 -8.70 -5.84 4.31
C ALA A 56 -9.55 -6.99 4.86
N TRP A 57 -8.99 -8.20 4.95
CA TRP A 57 -9.65 -9.34 5.55
C TRP A 57 -9.97 -9.11 7.03
N ALA A 58 -9.02 -8.58 7.80
CA ALA A 58 -9.18 -8.26 9.21
C ALA A 58 -10.33 -7.26 9.44
N VAL A 59 -10.35 -6.18 8.66
CA VAL A 59 -11.43 -5.18 8.68
C VAL A 59 -12.77 -5.83 8.32
N TYR A 60 -12.83 -6.63 7.25
CA TYR A 60 -14.06 -7.27 6.81
C TYR A 60 -14.64 -8.24 7.86
N LYS A 61 -13.76 -8.99 8.54
CA LYS A 61 -14.11 -9.96 9.57
C LYS A 61 -14.18 -9.37 10.99
N GLN A 62 -13.96 -8.07 11.16
CA GLN A 62 -13.93 -7.39 12.45
C GLN A 62 -12.95 -8.03 13.44
N HIS A 63 -11.77 -8.40 12.96
CA HIS A 63 -10.71 -8.87 13.85
C HIS A 63 -10.15 -7.69 14.64
N ALA A 64 -10.00 -7.87 15.97
CA ALA A 64 -9.52 -6.82 16.88
C ALA A 64 -8.10 -6.32 16.58
N TRP A 65 -7.34 -7.04 15.76
CA TRP A 65 -5.95 -6.70 15.37
C TRP A 65 -5.84 -5.98 14.02
N TRP A 66 -6.97 -5.54 13.42
CA TRP A 66 -6.97 -4.89 12.10
C TRP A 66 -6.07 -3.65 12.04
N ASP A 67 -5.97 -2.90 13.13
CA ASP A 67 -5.18 -1.68 13.27
C ASP A 67 -3.67 -1.97 13.26
N THR A 68 -3.25 -3.05 13.90
CA THR A 68 -1.87 -3.54 13.90
C THR A 68 -1.48 -4.01 12.51
N ALA A 69 -2.36 -4.74 11.83
CA ALA A 69 -2.13 -5.14 10.43
C ALA A 69 -2.04 -3.92 9.50
N ALA A 70 -2.91 -2.94 9.68
CA ALA A 70 -2.91 -1.68 8.93
C ALA A 70 -1.60 -0.89 9.15
N LEU A 71 -1.15 -0.79 10.40
CA LEU A 71 0.10 -0.15 10.78
C LEU A 71 1.30 -0.79 10.08
N VAL A 72 1.45 -2.11 10.23
CA VAL A 72 2.57 -2.86 9.61
C VAL A 72 2.54 -2.73 8.09
N SER A 73 1.35 -2.88 7.48
CA SER A 73 1.18 -2.77 6.02
C SER A 73 1.53 -1.36 5.50
N GLY A 74 1.08 -0.32 6.20
CA GLY A 74 1.40 1.06 5.88
C GLY A 74 2.90 1.37 5.96
N VAL A 75 3.59 0.87 7.00
CA VAL A 75 5.04 1.02 7.14
C VAL A 75 5.78 0.31 5.99
N VAL A 76 5.44 -0.95 5.72
CA VAL A 76 6.03 -1.72 4.61
C VAL A 76 5.79 -1.01 3.28
N GLY A 77 4.59 -0.45 3.08
CA GLY A 77 4.23 0.30 1.88
C GLY A 77 5.11 1.54 1.66
N ILE A 78 5.35 2.34 2.71
CA ILE A 78 6.28 3.49 2.63
C ILE A 78 7.70 3.01 2.34
N LEU A 79 8.16 1.94 3.01
CA LEU A 79 9.51 1.41 2.82
C LEU A 79 9.74 0.89 1.39
N ALA A 80 8.71 0.36 0.72
CA ALA A 80 8.79 -0.09 -0.68
C ALA A 80 9.17 1.03 -1.66
N VAL A 81 8.83 2.29 -1.34
CA VAL A 81 9.08 3.46 -2.18
C VAL A 81 10.57 3.75 -2.32
N VAL A 82 11.35 3.52 -1.26
CA VAL A 82 12.79 3.85 -1.24
C VAL A 82 13.58 3.09 -2.32
N PRO A 83 13.58 1.74 -2.35
CA PRO A 83 14.31 1.01 -3.38
C PRO A 83 13.70 1.23 -4.76
N PHE A 84 12.39 1.46 -4.89
CA PHE A 84 11.75 1.76 -6.18
C PHE A 84 12.32 3.04 -6.80
N VAL A 85 12.37 4.15 -6.07
CA VAL A 85 12.91 5.41 -6.57
C VAL A 85 14.38 5.29 -6.94
N LEU A 86 15.17 4.60 -6.11
CA LEU A 86 16.59 4.36 -6.41
C LEU A 86 16.78 3.46 -7.64
N ALA A 87 15.92 2.47 -7.84
CA ALA A 87 15.96 1.58 -8.99
C ALA A 87 15.57 2.31 -10.29
N GLN A 88 14.53 3.14 -10.25
CA GLN A 88 14.07 3.95 -11.39
C GLN A 88 15.15 4.94 -11.86
N ARG A 89 15.84 5.61 -10.93
CA ARG A 89 16.97 6.51 -11.25
C ARG A 89 18.06 5.84 -12.09
N ARG A 90 18.28 4.53 -11.93
CA ARG A 90 19.28 3.76 -12.71
C ARG A 90 18.80 3.42 -14.13
N LEU A 91 17.50 3.53 -14.40
CA LEU A 91 16.94 3.40 -15.74
C LEU A 91 16.90 4.72 -16.50
N GLU A 92 17.48 5.79 -15.93
CA GLU A 92 17.36 7.18 -16.41
C GLU A 92 15.91 7.68 -16.43
N VAL A 93 14.99 6.92 -15.81
CA VAL A 93 13.60 7.32 -15.57
C VAL A 93 13.54 7.94 -14.19
N GLY A 94 13.52 9.27 -14.14
CA GLY A 94 13.53 10.04 -12.90
C GLY A 94 12.14 10.47 -12.43
N LEU A 95 12.11 11.34 -11.42
CA LEU A 95 10.89 12.01 -10.94
C LEU A 95 10.27 12.96 -11.98
N GLY A 96 10.92 13.16 -13.15
CA GLY A 96 10.34 13.89 -14.27
C GLY A 96 9.23 13.11 -14.98
N ASP A 97 9.22 11.78 -14.86
CA ASP A 97 8.19 10.94 -15.45
C ASP A 97 6.88 11.01 -14.65
N MET A 98 5.77 11.29 -15.34
CA MET A 98 4.47 11.47 -14.70
C MET A 98 3.92 10.16 -14.13
N GLY A 99 4.17 9.02 -14.80
CA GLY A 99 3.78 7.71 -14.32
C GLY A 99 4.49 7.36 -13.02
N VAL A 100 5.80 7.59 -12.95
CA VAL A 100 6.60 7.43 -11.71
C VAL A 100 6.06 8.33 -10.60
N ARG A 101 5.77 9.61 -10.87
CA ARG A 101 5.21 10.54 -9.87
C ARG A 101 3.85 10.09 -9.35
N ILE A 102 2.93 9.73 -10.23
CA ILE A 102 1.60 9.24 -9.83
C ILE A 102 1.76 8.00 -8.95
N ASN A 103 2.60 7.06 -9.37
CA ASN A 103 2.88 5.84 -8.61
C ASN A 103 3.41 6.18 -7.21
N LEU A 104 4.42 7.05 -7.12
CA LEU A 104 5.03 7.47 -5.86
C LEU A 104 4.02 8.13 -4.91
N TRP A 105 3.25 9.11 -5.40
CA TRP A 105 2.29 9.84 -4.58
C TRP A 105 1.11 8.98 -4.14
N LEU A 106 0.61 8.10 -5.02
CA LEU A 106 -0.46 7.15 -4.68
C LEU A 106 -0.03 6.29 -3.49
N HIS A 107 1.15 5.70 -3.54
CA HIS A 107 1.64 4.79 -2.50
C HIS A 107 1.99 5.52 -1.21
N LEU A 108 2.61 6.69 -1.29
CA LEU A 108 2.92 7.50 -0.10
C LEU A 108 1.65 8.00 0.59
N LEU A 109 0.74 8.65 -0.14
CA LEU A 109 -0.47 9.23 0.44
C LEU A 109 -1.44 8.14 0.91
N GLY A 110 -1.61 7.06 0.12
CA GLY A 110 -2.45 5.94 0.52
C GLY A 110 -1.92 5.25 1.78
N SER A 111 -0.60 4.98 1.86
CA SER A 111 0.00 4.38 3.06
C SER A 111 -0.08 5.33 4.26
N ALA A 112 0.17 6.63 4.05
CA ALA A 112 0.05 7.62 5.11
C ALA A 112 -1.39 7.75 5.64
N ALA A 113 -2.40 7.67 4.77
CA ALA A 113 -3.80 7.67 5.19
C ALA A 113 -4.15 6.46 6.07
N VAL A 114 -3.64 5.28 5.71
CA VAL A 114 -3.82 4.06 6.51
C VAL A 114 -3.09 4.17 7.85
N LEU A 115 -1.86 4.68 7.85
CA LEU A 115 -1.12 4.94 9.09
C LEU A 115 -1.84 5.96 9.98
N ALA A 116 -2.42 7.00 9.40
CA ALA A 116 -3.22 7.97 10.16
C ALA A 116 -4.44 7.31 10.81
N ALA A 117 -5.11 6.40 10.10
CA ALA A 117 -6.22 5.61 10.66
C ALA A 117 -5.80 4.69 11.81
N ALA A 118 -4.55 4.22 11.84
CA ALA A 118 -4.02 3.40 12.93
C ALA A 118 -3.45 4.22 14.10
N LEU A 119 -2.83 5.38 13.83
CA LEU A 119 -1.99 6.09 14.80
C LEU A 119 -2.58 7.41 15.31
N VAL A 120 -3.41 8.09 14.53
CA VAL A 120 -3.94 9.40 14.94
C VAL A 120 -5.22 9.16 15.74
N PRO A 121 -5.27 9.46 17.06
CA PRO A 121 -6.37 9.02 17.92
C PRO A 121 -7.75 9.44 17.42
N ALA A 122 -7.90 10.70 17.00
CA ALA A 122 -9.17 11.22 16.47
C ALA A 122 -9.62 10.51 15.18
N VAL A 123 -8.68 10.12 14.31
CA VAL A 123 -8.98 9.39 13.07
C VAL A 123 -9.28 7.93 13.39
N HIS A 124 -8.50 7.32 14.27
CA HIS A 124 -8.67 5.93 14.69
C HIS A 124 -10.07 5.69 15.28
N THR A 125 -10.48 6.49 16.27
CA THR A 125 -11.83 6.37 16.86
C THR A 125 -12.91 6.54 15.80
N TRP A 126 -12.79 7.54 14.93
CA TRP A 126 -13.76 7.79 13.87
C TRP A 126 -13.90 6.63 12.88
N VAL A 127 -12.78 5.97 12.54
CA VAL A 127 -12.75 4.78 11.67
C VAL A 127 -13.36 3.58 12.41
N ALA A 128 -12.90 3.29 13.63
CA ALA A 128 -13.36 2.16 14.42
C ALA A 128 -14.89 2.19 14.61
N ASP A 129 -15.45 3.34 15.01
CA ASP A 129 -16.90 3.51 15.20
C ASP A 129 -17.70 3.16 13.94
N ARG A 130 -17.17 3.48 12.75
CA ARG A 130 -17.83 3.20 11.46
C ARG A 130 -17.62 1.77 10.97
N LEU A 131 -16.52 1.13 11.37
CA LEU A 131 -16.29 -0.28 11.09
C LEU A 131 -17.23 -1.17 11.91
N ASP A 132 -17.60 -0.72 13.11
CA ASP A 132 -18.50 -1.43 14.03
C ASP A 132 -19.97 -1.09 13.85
N ALA A 133 -20.29 -0.01 13.12
CA ALA A 133 -21.65 0.34 12.78
C ALA A 133 -22.37 -0.83 12.06
N PRO A 134 -23.61 -1.17 12.45
CA PRO A 134 -24.41 -2.15 11.74
C PRO A 134 -24.62 -1.67 10.30
N GLY A 135 -24.33 -2.55 9.34
CA GLY A 135 -24.29 -2.24 7.91
C GLY A 135 -25.35 -2.95 7.09
#